data_AF-A0A9D9AL66-F1
#
_entry.id   AF-A0A9D9AL66-F1
#
_cell.length_a   1.000
_cell.length_b   1.000
_cell.length_c   1.000
_cell.angle_alpha   90.00
_cell.angle_beta   90.00
_cell.angle_gamma   90.00
#
_symmetry.space_group_name_H-M   'P 1'
#
loop_
_entity.id
_entity.type
_entity.pdbx_description
1 polymer ?
#
loop_
_entity_poly.entity_id
_entity_poly.type
_entity_poly.pdbx_seq_one_letter_code
_entity_poly.pdbx_strand_id
1 'polypeptide(L)'
;MYDSFYDRLSQGFTPFDWWLIIVLSLVAALIMRKWPQWPAAAAIAFMADAVAPFFYRWATGVPPDFAFDFAFSRLDERGGVVVLLRLAIYMVTIGLIYWTKRRYSRL
;
A
#
# COMPACT_ATOMS: atom_id res chain seq x y z
N MET A 1 20.10 -2.56 -23.71
CA MET A 1 18.78 -1.92 -23.53
C MET A 1 18.55 -1.90 -22.04
N TYR A 2 18.31 -0.74 -21.40
CA TYR A 2 18.25 -0.64 -19.94
C TYR A 2 17.01 -1.38 -19.40
N ASP A 3 17.07 -2.71 -19.32
CA ASP A 3 16.18 -3.57 -18.53
C ASP A 3 16.51 -3.42 -17.04
N SER A 4 16.58 -2.18 -16.58
CA SER A 4 17.00 -1.88 -15.22
C SER A 4 15.83 -2.14 -14.28
N PHE A 5 16.11 -2.75 -13.13
CA PHE A 5 15.18 -2.89 -12.00
C PHE A 5 14.38 -1.60 -11.74
N TYR A 6 15.01 -0.44 -11.98
CA TYR A 6 14.40 0.88 -11.91
C TYR A 6 13.26 1.14 -12.90
N ASP A 7 13.29 0.58 -14.11
CA ASP A 7 12.19 0.73 -15.09
C ASP A 7 10.98 -0.13 -14.72
N ARG A 8 11.20 -1.34 -14.20
CA ARG A 8 10.10 -2.17 -13.65
C ARG A 8 9.49 -1.53 -12.40
N LEU A 9 10.30 -0.85 -11.61
CA LEU A 9 9.85 -0.07 -10.47
C LEU A 9 9.09 1.18 -10.87
N SER A 10 9.55 1.94 -11.87
CA SER A 10 8.89 3.17 -12.30
C SER A 10 7.57 2.89 -13.03
N GLN A 11 7.47 1.77 -13.77
CA GLN A 11 6.23 1.34 -14.42
C GLN A 11 5.26 0.62 -13.45
N GLY A 12 5.77 0.05 -12.35
CA GLY A 12 4.98 -0.70 -11.37
C GLY A 12 4.12 0.15 -10.43
N PHE A 13 4.29 1.47 -10.41
CA PHE A 13 3.56 2.40 -9.53
C PHE A 13 2.92 3.54 -10.32
N THR A 14 1.60 3.66 -10.21
CA THR A 14 0.81 4.76 -10.75
C THR A 14 0.72 5.90 -9.73
N PRO A 15 0.37 7.14 -10.14
CA PRO A 15 0.11 8.24 -9.19
C PRO A 15 -0.97 7.90 -8.16
N PHE A 16 -1.97 7.12 -8.55
CA PHE A 16 -3.02 6.63 -7.64
C PHE A 16 -2.47 5.67 -6.57
N ASP A 17 -1.48 4.85 -6.92
CA ASP A 17 -0.81 3.97 -5.96
C ASP A 17 -0.07 4.77 -4.88
N TRP A 18 0.65 5.82 -5.28
CA TRP A 18 1.32 6.71 -4.34
C TRP A 18 0.34 7.42 -3.42
N TRP A 19 -0.78 7.90 -3.96
CA TRP A 19 -1.85 8.49 -3.16
C TRP A 19 -2.40 7.52 -2.11
N LEU A 20 -2.71 6.28 -2.50
CA LEU A 20 -3.19 5.26 -1.56
C LEU A 20 -2.16 4.93 -0.49
N ILE A 21 -0.88 4.76 -0.87
CA ILE A 21 0.21 4.53 0.08
C ILE A 21 0.25 5.62 1.14
N ILE A 22 0.22 6.89 0.73
CA ILE A 22 0.28 8.03 1.66
C ILE A 22 -0.93 8.02 2.61
N VAL A 23 -2.15 7.90 2.07
CA VAL A 23 -3.38 7.95 2.87
C VAL A 23 -3.47 6.78 3.85
N LEU A 24 -3.24 5.56 3.38
CA LEU A 24 -3.30 4.37 4.21
C LEU A 24 -2.19 4.36 5.26
N SER A 25 -0.97 4.81 4.92
CA SER A 25 0.12 4.91 5.88
C SER A 25 -0.17 5.93 6.97
N LEU A 26 -0.79 7.07 6.65
CA LEU A 26 -1.23 8.06 7.64
C LEU A 26 -2.28 7.47 8.58
N VAL A 27 -3.33 6.86 8.04
CA VAL A 27 -4.42 6.26 8.84
C VAL A 27 -3.87 5.16 9.75
N ALA A 28 -3.05 4.26 9.22
CA ALA A 28 -2.44 3.17 9.97
C ALA A 28 -1.56 3.70 11.12
N ALA A 29 -0.68 4.66 10.85
CA ALA A 29 0.19 5.26 11.87
C ALA A 29 -0.59 6.06 12.93
N LEU A 30 -1.72 6.66 12.56
CA LEU A 30 -2.58 7.38 13.50
C LEU A 30 -3.32 6.43 14.45
N ILE A 31 -3.84 5.30 13.95
CA ILE A 31 -4.55 4.28 14.73
C ILE A 31 -3.60 3.56 15.69
N MET A 32 -2.35 3.35 15.29
CA MET A 32 -1.34 2.70 16.13
C MET A 32 -1.12 3.43 17.47
N ARG A 33 -1.12 2.64 18.55
CA ARG A 33 -0.86 3.11 19.93
C ARG A 33 0.45 2.55 20.50
N LYS A 34 0.91 1.40 20.00
CA LYS A 34 2.12 0.71 20.50
C LYS A 34 3.06 0.37 19.33
N TRP A 35 4.37 0.51 19.56
CA TRP A 35 5.41 0.20 18.56
C TRP A 35 5.36 -1.22 17.98
N PRO A 36 5.13 -2.28 18.77
CA PRO A 36 5.05 -3.64 18.25
C PRO A 36 3.91 -3.90 17.25
N GLN A 37 2.94 -2.98 17.13
CA GLN A 37 1.83 -3.11 16.17
C GLN A 37 2.25 -2.77 14.74
N TRP A 38 3.46 -2.25 14.53
CA TRP A 38 3.92 -1.73 13.24
C TRP A 38 3.86 -2.75 12.09
N PRO A 39 4.36 -4.00 12.24
CA PRO A 39 4.29 -4.97 11.15
C PRO A 39 2.85 -5.35 10.79
N ALA A 40 1.99 -5.50 11.81
CA ALA A 40 0.58 -5.81 11.61
C ALA A 40 -0.17 -4.67 10.91
N ALA A 41 0.12 -3.42 11.28
CA ALA A 41 -0.48 -2.24 10.65
C ALA A 41 -0.08 -2.13 9.17
N ALA A 42 1.19 -2.40 8.84
CA ALA A 42 1.66 -2.42 7.45
C ALA A 42 1.02 -3.55 6.64
N ALA A 43 0.85 -4.74 7.21
CA ALA A 43 0.14 -5.84 6.55
C ALA A 43 -1.32 -5.49 6.27
N ILE A 44 -2.03 -4.87 7.23
CA ILE A 44 -3.43 -4.44 7.04
C ILE A 44 -3.51 -3.36 5.96
N ALA A 45 -2.64 -2.36 5.99
CA ALA A 45 -2.60 -1.30 4.98
C ALA A 45 -2.30 -1.87 3.58
N PHE A 46 -1.37 -2.82 3.48
CA PHE A 46 -1.07 -3.53 2.24
C PHE A 46 -2.28 -4.31 1.72
N MET A 47 -3.00 -5.03 2.57
CA MET A 47 -4.22 -5.74 2.17
C MET A 47 -5.33 -4.78 1.76
N ALA A 48 -5.50 -3.67 2.48
CA ALA A 48 -6.45 -2.63 2.11
C ALA A 48 -6.12 -2.01 0.74
N ASP A 49 -4.83 -1.80 0.45
CA ASP A 49 -4.37 -1.37 -0.87
C ASP A 49 -4.73 -2.42 -1.93
N ALA A 50 -4.46 -3.71 -1.70
CA ALA A 50 -4.78 -4.76 -2.66
C ALA A 50 -6.28 -4.80 -3.05
N VAL A 51 -7.18 -4.56 -2.09
CA VAL A 51 -8.63 -4.62 -2.32
C VAL A 51 -9.24 -3.25 -2.68
N ALA A 52 -8.52 -2.14 -2.53
CA ALA A 52 -9.05 -0.81 -2.86
C ALA A 52 -9.59 -0.66 -4.31
N PRO A 53 -8.94 -1.21 -5.36
CA PRO A 53 -9.48 -1.16 -6.72
C PRO A 53 -10.80 -1.91 -6.88
N PHE A 54 -10.96 -3.05 -6.18
CA PHE A 54 -12.20 -3.81 -6.18
C PHE A 54 -13.36 -2.94 -5.69
N PHE A 55 -13.21 -2.30 -4.52
CA PHE A 55 -14.26 -1.46 -3.95
C PHE A 55 -14.57 -0.24 -4.83
N TYR A 56 -13.55 0.38 -5.41
CA TYR A 56 -13.74 1.50 -6.34
C TYR A 56 -14.56 1.08 -7.56
N ARG A 57 -14.21 -0.05 -8.20
CA ARG A 57 -14.88 -0.53 -9.41
C ARG A 57 -16.30 -1.00 -9.13
N TRP A 58 -16.49 -1.71 -8.01
CA TRP A 58 -17.81 -2.12 -7.57
C TRP A 58 -18.73 -0.90 -7.33
N ALA A 59 -18.22 0.15 -6.68
CA ALA A 59 -18.96 1.40 -6.48
C ALA A 59 -19.33 2.12 -7.79
N THR A 60 -18.55 1.93 -8.86
CA THR A 60 -18.86 2.47 -10.20
C THR A 60 -19.81 1.61 -11.03
N GLY A 61 -20.40 0.55 -10.44
CA GLY A 61 -21.40 -0.29 -11.09
C GLY A 61 -20.84 -1.48 -11.88
N VAL A 62 -19.54 -1.79 -11.72
CA VAL A 62 -18.95 -3.01 -12.31
C VAL A 62 -19.43 -4.23 -11.52
N PRO A 63 -19.88 -5.32 -12.18
CA PRO A 63 -20.29 -6.53 -11.48
C PRO A 63 -19.15 -7.08 -10.59
N PRO A 64 -19.46 -7.63 -9.40
CA PRO A 64 -18.45 -8.07 -8.44
C PRO A 64 -17.42 -9.05 -9.00
N ASP A 65 -17.85 -9.96 -9.89
CA ASP A 65 -17.00 -10.98 -10.48
C ASP A 65 -15.84 -10.36 -11.28
N PHE A 66 -16.14 -9.36 -12.11
CA PHE A 66 -15.13 -8.60 -12.85
C PHE A 66 -14.32 -7.67 -11.95
N ALA A 67 -14.91 -7.16 -10.86
CA ALA A 67 -14.19 -6.31 -9.92
C ALA A 67 -13.12 -7.09 -9.14
N PHE A 68 -13.36 -8.37 -8.83
CA PHE A 68 -12.41 -9.23 -8.10
C PHE A 68 -11.13 -9.49 -8.89
N ASP A 69 -11.23 -9.62 -10.22
CA ASP A 69 -10.06 -9.78 -11.10
C ASP A 69 -9.07 -8.61 -10.98
N PHE A 70 -9.54 -7.39 -10.67
CA PHE A 70 -8.68 -6.23 -10.45
C PHE A 70 -7.91 -6.26 -9.11
N ALA A 71 -8.41 -6.98 -8.11
CA ALA A 71 -7.66 -7.21 -6.87
C ALA A 71 -6.54 -8.22 -7.10
N PHE A 72 -6.81 -9.28 -7.88
CA PHE A 72 -5.81 -10.28 -8.26
C PHE A 72 -4.79 -9.74 -9.25
N SER A 73 -5.16 -8.86 -10.18
CA SER A 73 -4.21 -8.23 -11.10
C SER A 73 -3.16 -7.38 -10.38
N ARG A 74 -3.50 -6.76 -9.23
CA ARG A 74 -2.52 -6.10 -8.37
C ARG A 74 -1.50 -7.06 -7.74
N LEU A 75 -1.86 -8.33 -7.54
CA LEU A 75 -0.99 -9.36 -7.00
C LEU A 75 -0.17 -10.06 -8.09
N ASP A 76 -0.72 -10.19 -9.30
CA ASP A 76 -0.17 -11.06 -10.35
C ASP A 76 0.52 -10.29 -11.51
N GLU A 77 -0.11 -9.28 -12.10
CA GLU A 77 0.38 -8.63 -13.34
C GLU A 77 1.67 -7.83 -13.17
N ARG A 78 2.00 -7.40 -11.94
CA ARG A 78 3.18 -6.55 -11.67
C ARG A 78 4.41 -7.32 -11.18
N GLY A 79 4.29 -8.64 -11.02
CA GLY A 79 5.33 -9.54 -10.52
C GLY A 79 5.53 -9.44 -9.00
N GLY A 80 5.82 -10.58 -8.36
CA GLY A 80 5.95 -10.68 -6.90
C GLY A 80 6.97 -9.72 -6.26
N VAL A 81 7.94 -9.23 -7.03
CA VAL A 81 8.92 -8.22 -6.58
C VAL A 81 8.26 -6.87 -6.27
N VAL A 82 7.31 -6.40 -7.10
CA VAL A 82 6.61 -5.13 -6.88
C VAL A 82 5.69 -5.23 -5.66
N VAL A 83 5.09 -6.39 -5.44
CA VAL A 83 4.27 -6.69 -4.26
C VAL A 83 5.10 -6.60 -2.97
N LEU A 84 6.26 -7.27 -2.94
CA LEU A 84 7.17 -7.21 -1.79
C LEU A 84 7.68 -5.79 -1.55
N LEU A 85 7.97 -5.04 -2.61
CA LEU A 85 8.38 -3.66 -2.48
C LEU A 85 7.27 -2.77 -1.91
N ARG A 86 6.02 -2.93 -2.34
CA ARG A 86 4.89 -2.20 -1.75
C ARG A 86 4.79 -2.43 -0.26
N LEU A 87 4.88 -3.68 0.17
CA LEU A 87 4.89 -4.00 1.59
C LEU A 87 6.06 -3.33 2.32
N ALA A 88 7.26 -3.33 1.72
CA ALA A 88 8.41 -2.63 2.28
C ALA A 88 8.19 -1.11 2.37
N ILE A 89 7.57 -0.49 1.36
CA ILE A 89 7.22 0.93 1.36
C ILE A 89 6.21 1.24 2.47
N TYR A 90 5.18 0.40 2.65
CA TYR A 90 4.22 0.55 3.76
C TYR A 90 4.91 0.45 5.12
N MET A 91 5.78 -0.55 5.30
CA MET A 91 6.58 -0.70 6.51
C MET A 91 7.38 0.58 6.78
N VAL A 92 8.17 1.05 5.82
CA VAL A 92 9.02 2.24 6.00
C VAL A 92 8.18 3.49 6.26
N THR A 93 7.14 3.75 5.47
CA THR A 93 6.34 4.97 5.59
C THR A 93 5.54 5.01 6.90
N ILE A 94 4.84 3.93 7.27
CA ILE A 94 4.12 3.85 8.55
C ILE A 94 5.10 3.99 9.72
N GLY A 95 6.25 3.33 9.64
CA GLY A 95 7.29 3.39 10.65
C GLY A 95 7.82 4.81 10.87
N LEU A 96 8.12 5.53 9.78
CA LEU A 96 8.59 6.92 9.82
C LEU A 96 7.54 7.88 10.37
N ILE A 97 6.29 7.77 9.93
CA ILE A 97 5.18 8.62 10.40
C ILE A 97 4.91 8.36 11.89
N TYR A 98 4.89 7.10 12.30
CA TYR A 98 4.64 6.75 13.69
C TYR A 98 5.82 7.15 14.61
N TRP A 99 7.05 7.02 14.12
CA TRP A 99 8.25 7.47 14.84
C TRP A 99 8.25 8.98 15.05
N THR A 100 7.97 9.76 14.00
CA THR A 100 7.85 11.22 14.08
C THR A 100 6.73 11.63 15.02
N LYS A 101 5.53 11.06 14.89
CA LYS A 101 4.40 11.26 15.83
C LYS A 101 4.83 11.04 17.29
N ARG A 102 5.49 9.92 17.59
CA ARG A 102 5.95 9.61 18.95
C ARG A 102 7.01 10.59 19.46
N ARG A 103 7.85 11.14 18.58
CA ARG A 103 8.87 12.13 18.94
C ARG A 103 8.23 13.48 19.25
N TYR A 104 7.22 13.91 18.49
CA TYR A 104 6.50 15.15 18.73
C TYR A 104 5.57 15.09 19.95
N SER A 105 4.91 13.97 20.25
CA SER A 105 4.08 13.84 21.47
C SER A 105 4.88 13.75 22.78
N ARG A 106 6.21 13.75 22.72
CA ARG A 106 7.10 13.74 23.90
C ARG A 106 7.70 15.11 24.23
N LEU A 107 7.58 16.07 23.32
CA LEU A 107 7.92 17.48 23.51
C LEU A 107 6.69 18.20 24.07
#